data_AF-A0A7H8PK55-F1
#
_entry.id   AF-A0A7H8PK55-F1
#
_cell.length_a   1.000
_cell.length_b   1.000
_cell.length_c   1.000
_cell.angle_alpha   90.00
_cell.angle_beta   90.00
_cell.angle_gamma   90.00
#
_symmetry.space_group_name_H-M   'P 1'
#
loop_
_entity.id
_entity.type
_entity.pdbx_description
1 polymer ?
#
loop_
_entity_poly.entity_id
_entity_poly.type
_entity_poly.pdbx_seq_one_letter_code
_entity_poly.pdbx_strand_id
1 'polypeptide(L)'
;MSKSKKNRKHSSRDYNRPEKTAVKAKKHLGQHFLKDENIAQQIGDTLTLQGYKNVLEIGPGMGVLTKYILPKDVDFIAMDLDTESIEYLMNSFRIEHASSISHKKLFQVLEADFLKYDLDNLFEKQQFAITGNFPYNISSQIIFKMLTHKERVPELTGMFQKEVAQRICEKSGTKAYGILSVLTQAFYDAEYLFTVPPDVFNPPPKVDSGVIRLIRKKETSLPCSEKLFFTVVKTAFGQRRKTLRNSLKSFSLNDEKKSLDIMNKRPEQLNVQQFIELTLLLEQE
;
A
#
# COMPACT_ATOMS: atom_id res chain seq x y z
N MET A 1 46.66 -62.27 -35.75
CA MET A 1 45.65 -61.34 -36.33
C MET A 1 44.39 -61.47 -35.48
N SER A 2 43.69 -60.47 -34.97
CA SER A 2 43.87 -59.03 -34.76
C SER A 2 42.75 -58.65 -33.79
N LYS A 3 43.08 -58.07 -32.64
CA LYS A 3 42.12 -57.48 -31.70
C LYS A 3 41.59 -56.16 -32.30
N SER A 4 40.30 -55.88 -32.19
CA SER A 4 39.83 -54.50 -32.15
C SER A 4 38.56 -54.39 -31.28
N LYS A 5 38.75 -53.90 -30.06
CA LYS A 5 37.71 -53.46 -29.13
C LYS A 5 37.31 -52.04 -29.53
N LYS A 6 36.04 -51.82 -29.89
CA LYS A 6 35.47 -50.48 -30.06
C LYS A 6 35.00 -49.93 -28.71
N ASN A 7 35.77 -49.00 -28.16
CA ASN A 7 35.40 -48.15 -27.02
C ASN A 7 34.16 -47.31 -27.36
N ARG A 8 33.05 -47.50 -26.64
CA ARG A 8 31.97 -46.51 -26.57
C ARG A 8 32.20 -45.66 -25.32
N LYS A 9 32.73 -44.45 -25.54
CA LYS A 9 32.83 -43.40 -24.52
C LYS A 9 31.43 -43.10 -23.97
N HIS A 10 31.22 -43.33 -22.67
CA HIS A 10 30.17 -42.67 -21.92
C HIS A 10 30.54 -41.17 -21.86
N SER A 11 29.92 -40.35 -22.71
CA SER A 11 29.87 -38.91 -22.44
C SER A 11 28.75 -38.69 -21.43
N SER A 12 29.12 -38.41 -20.18
CA SER A 12 28.25 -37.74 -19.22
C SER A 12 27.76 -36.44 -19.87
N ARG A 13 26.53 -36.48 -20.41
CA ARG A 13 25.84 -35.26 -20.79
C ARG A 13 25.26 -34.70 -19.51
N ASP A 14 25.99 -33.74 -18.95
CA ASP A 14 25.44 -32.80 -17.99
C ASP A 14 24.16 -32.20 -18.59
N TYR A 15 23.02 -32.69 -18.13
CA TYR A 15 21.76 -32.00 -18.34
C TYR A 15 21.80 -30.76 -17.46
N ASN A 16 22.41 -29.70 -17.99
CA ASN A 16 22.12 -28.32 -17.58
C ASN A 16 20.62 -28.10 -17.78
N ARG A 17 19.86 -28.39 -16.72
CA ARG A 17 18.49 -27.93 -16.56
C ARG A 17 18.59 -26.41 -16.43
N PRO A 18 17.97 -25.62 -17.31
CA PRO A 18 18.01 -24.18 -17.12
C PRO A 18 17.24 -23.87 -15.84
N GLU A 19 17.90 -23.26 -14.85
CA GLU A 19 17.22 -22.55 -13.76
C GLU A 19 16.30 -21.51 -14.41
N LYS A 20 15.01 -21.83 -14.51
CA LYS A 20 13.96 -20.94 -14.97
C LYS A 20 13.08 -20.60 -13.77
N THR A 21 13.46 -19.60 -12.97
CA THR A 21 12.65 -19.16 -11.82
C THR A 21 12.73 -17.66 -11.51
N ALA A 22 13.33 -16.83 -12.38
CA ALA A 22 13.28 -15.37 -12.19
C ALA A 22 12.04 -14.80 -12.87
N VAL A 23 11.05 -14.38 -12.08
CA VAL A 23 9.91 -13.59 -12.57
C VAL A 23 10.44 -12.28 -13.16
N LYS A 24 10.03 -11.95 -14.38
CA LYS A 24 10.53 -10.76 -15.08
C LYS A 24 9.66 -9.56 -14.77
N ALA A 25 10.28 -8.44 -14.35
CA ALA A 25 9.54 -7.22 -14.03
C ALA A 25 8.74 -6.70 -15.24
N LYS A 26 7.43 -6.53 -15.06
CA LYS A 26 6.49 -6.02 -16.07
C LYS A 26 6.32 -4.51 -15.88
N LYS A 27 6.89 -3.72 -16.81
CA LYS A 27 6.85 -2.25 -16.77
C LYS A 27 5.42 -1.68 -16.64
N HIS A 28 4.43 -2.28 -17.30
CA HIS A 28 3.04 -1.80 -17.28
C HIS A 28 2.34 -2.01 -15.92
N LEU A 29 2.84 -2.93 -15.09
CA LEU A 29 2.39 -3.14 -13.71
C LEU A 29 3.17 -2.28 -12.70
N GLY A 30 4.17 -1.51 -13.15
CA GLY A 30 5.00 -0.69 -12.26
C GLY A 30 5.88 -1.51 -11.30
N GLN A 31 6.21 -2.76 -11.66
CA GLN A 31 6.96 -3.67 -10.80
C GLN A 31 8.43 -3.23 -10.64
N HIS A 32 8.84 -3.08 -9.38
CA HIS A 32 10.22 -2.90 -8.94
C HIS A 32 10.49 -3.90 -7.82
N PHE A 33 11.25 -4.96 -8.10
CA PHE A 33 11.51 -5.98 -7.09
C PHE A 33 12.60 -5.50 -6.13
N LEU A 34 12.27 -5.48 -4.85
CA LEU A 34 13.24 -5.24 -3.78
C LEU A 34 14.25 -6.40 -3.76
N LYS A 35 15.54 -6.10 -3.72
CA LYS A 35 16.61 -7.13 -3.63
C LYS A 35 17.46 -7.01 -2.37
N ASP A 36 17.29 -5.94 -1.59
CA ASP A 36 18.01 -5.75 -0.33
C ASP A 36 17.23 -6.40 0.81
N GLU A 37 17.87 -7.38 1.44
CA GLU A 37 17.31 -8.18 2.52
C GLU A 37 17.07 -7.40 3.81
N ASN A 38 17.97 -6.47 4.13
CA ASN A 38 17.86 -5.68 5.35
C ASN A 38 16.67 -4.72 5.25
N ILE A 39 16.50 -4.08 4.09
CA ILE A 39 15.34 -3.20 3.84
C ILE A 39 14.04 -4.02 3.86
N ALA A 40 14.03 -5.21 3.25
CA ALA A 40 12.87 -6.09 3.25
C ALA A 40 12.47 -6.50 4.67
N GLN A 41 13.45 -6.84 5.52
CA GLN A 41 13.22 -7.13 6.93
C GLN A 41 12.67 -5.91 7.67
N GLN A 42 13.30 -4.73 7.51
CA GLN A 42 12.84 -3.50 8.14
C GLN A 42 11.39 -3.18 7.78
N ILE A 43 10.99 -3.36 6.52
CA ILE A 43 9.60 -3.17 6.08
C ILE A 43 8.70 -4.23 6.75
N GLY A 44 9.10 -5.50 6.76
CA GLY A 44 8.35 -6.57 7.42
C GLY A 44 8.09 -6.29 8.90
N ASP A 45 9.09 -5.71 9.58
CA ASP A 45 9.08 -5.39 11.01
C ASP A 45 8.35 -4.10 11.39
N THR A 46 7.83 -3.37 10.41
CA THR A 46 6.99 -2.19 10.67
C THR A 46 5.64 -2.52 11.30
N LEU A 47 5.09 -3.72 11.05
CA LEU A 47 3.78 -4.15 11.56
C LEU A 47 3.80 -4.23 13.09
N THR A 48 2.87 -3.52 13.75
CA THR A 48 2.81 -3.54 15.22
C THR A 48 2.25 -4.85 15.78
N LEU A 49 1.37 -5.51 15.01
CA LEU A 49 0.63 -6.71 15.42
C LEU A 49 -0.20 -6.52 16.69
N GLN A 50 -0.64 -5.29 16.96
CA GLN A 50 -1.43 -4.96 18.14
C GLN A 50 -2.93 -4.93 17.82
N GLY A 51 -3.70 -5.82 18.47
CA GLY A 51 -5.17 -5.83 18.35
C GLY A 51 -5.72 -6.49 17.08
N TYR A 52 -4.86 -7.12 16.27
CA TYR A 52 -5.25 -7.91 15.10
C TYR A 52 -4.31 -9.11 14.94
N LYS A 53 -4.75 -10.12 14.18
CA LYS A 53 -3.98 -11.34 13.89
C LYS A 53 -3.88 -11.68 12.40
N ASN A 54 -4.56 -10.90 11.56
CA ASN A 54 -4.65 -11.15 10.13
C ASN A 54 -3.80 -10.11 9.38
N VAL A 55 -3.06 -10.55 8.35
CA VAL A 55 -2.24 -9.67 7.53
C VAL A 55 -2.51 -9.97 6.05
N LEU A 56 -2.76 -8.90 5.29
CA LEU A 56 -2.82 -8.94 3.83
C LEU A 56 -1.56 -8.26 3.27
N GLU A 57 -0.74 -9.00 2.54
CA GLU A 57 0.31 -8.43 1.70
C GLU A 57 -0.22 -8.16 0.29
N ILE A 58 -0.04 -6.93 -0.21
CA ILE A 58 -0.39 -6.54 -1.58
C ILE A 58 0.89 -6.49 -2.42
N GLY A 59 0.89 -7.21 -3.53
CA GLY A 59 2.03 -7.25 -4.46
C GLY A 59 3.26 -7.96 -3.87
N PRO A 60 3.14 -9.21 -3.39
CA PRO A 60 4.26 -9.98 -2.84
C PRO A 60 5.39 -10.19 -3.85
N GLY A 61 5.09 -10.20 -5.16
CA GLY A 61 6.09 -10.45 -6.20
C GLY A 61 6.81 -11.79 -5.98
N MET A 62 8.14 -11.73 -5.86
CA MET A 62 8.97 -12.91 -5.56
C MET A 62 9.05 -13.27 -4.06
N GLY A 63 8.16 -12.73 -3.22
CA GLY A 63 8.07 -13.10 -1.81
C GLY A 63 9.14 -12.50 -0.90
N VAL A 64 9.81 -11.44 -1.35
CA VAL A 64 10.94 -10.81 -0.64
C VAL A 64 10.51 -10.23 0.71
N LEU A 65 9.31 -9.66 0.79
CA LEU A 65 8.73 -9.20 2.06
C LEU A 65 7.96 -10.33 2.76
N THR A 66 7.24 -11.16 2.00
CA THR A 66 6.52 -12.37 2.46
C THR A 66 7.32 -13.20 3.45
N LYS A 67 8.62 -13.46 3.18
CA LYS A 67 9.47 -14.29 4.05
C LYS A 67 9.71 -13.72 5.45
N TYR A 68 9.60 -12.39 5.64
CA TYR A 68 9.76 -11.75 6.94
C TYR A 68 8.45 -11.67 7.72
N ILE A 69 7.32 -11.80 7.02
CA ILE A 69 5.99 -11.90 7.63
C ILE A 69 5.70 -13.36 8.01
N LEU A 70 6.26 -14.33 7.28
CA LEU A 70 6.01 -15.75 7.52
C LEU A 70 6.31 -16.23 8.96
N PRO A 71 7.41 -15.84 9.61
CA PRO A 71 7.70 -16.26 10.99
C PRO A 71 6.77 -15.66 12.05
N LYS A 72 5.99 -14.63 11.72
CA LYS A 72 5.10 -13.94 12.67
C LYS A 72 3.85 -14.76 12.94
N ASP A 73 3.33 -14.71 14.16
CA ASP A 73 2.11 -15.42 14.57
C ASP A 73 0.85 -14.70 14.05
N VAL A 74 0.64 -14.80 12.74
CA VAL A 74 -0.47 -14.17 12.00
C VAL A 74 -1.03 -15.11 10.95
N ASP A 75 -2.35 -15.03 10.77
CA ASP A 75 -3.08 -15.58 9.62
C ASP A 75 -2.78 -14.67 8.40
N PHE A 76 -2.22 -15.24 7.34
CA PHE A 76 -1.55 -14.45 6.30
C PHE A 76 -2.07 -14.74 4.88
N ILE A 77 -2.42 -13.68 4.15
CA ILE A 77 -2.80 -13.75 2.73
C ILE A 77 -1.85 -12.84 1.93
N ALA A 78 -1.25 -13.38 0.88
CA ALA A 78 -0.49 -12.62 -0.11
C ALA A 78 -1.31 -12.52 -1.40
N MET A 79 -1.58 -11.30 -1.86
CA MET A 79 -2.45 -11.02 -3.00
C MET A 79 -1.67 -10.35 -4.13
N ASP A 80 -1.72 -10.94 -5.32
CA ASP A 80 -1.09 -10.37 -6.53
C ASP A 80 -1.99 -10.55 -7.76
N LEU A 81 -1.77 -9.69 -8.77
CA LEU A 81 -2.37 -9.80 -10.09
C LEU A 81 -1.49 -10.56 -11.08
N ASP A 82 -0.21 -10.67 -10.79
CA ASP A 82 0.76 -11.26 -11.69
C ASP A 82 0.80 -12.79 -11.55
N THR A 83 0.17 -13.50 -12.47
CA THR A 83 0.10 -14.97 -12.49
C THR A 83 1.48 -15.64 -12.40
N GLU A 84 2.55 -15.05 -12.96
CA GLU A 84 3.92 -15.60 -12.85
C GLU A 84 4.45 -15.51 -11.41
N SER A 85 4.19 -14.39 -10.72
CA SER A 85 4.53 -14.21 -9.32
C SER A 85 3.72 -15.16 -8.43
N ILE A 86 2.42 -15.33 -8.73
CA ILE A 86 1.55 -16.29 -8.04
C ILE A 86 2.07 -17.72 -8.20
N GLU A 87 2.39 -18.15 -9.42
CA GLU A 87 2.92 -19.49 -9.70
C GLU A 87 4.25 -19.73 -8.98
N TYR A 88 5.15 -18.74 -8.97
CA TYR A 88 6.40 -18.80 -8.22
C TYR A 88 6.15 -18.96 -6.71
N LEU A 89 5.23 -18.16 -6.15
CA LEU A 89 4.89 -18.21 -4.74
C LEU A 89 4.25 -19.55 -4.34
N MET A 90 3.37 -20.10 -5.18
CA MET A 90 2.69 -21.38 -4.93
C MET A 90 3.60 -22.60 -5.08
N ASN A 91 4.70 -22.49 -5.82
CA ASN A 91 5.63 -23.59 -6.06
C ASN A 91 6.97 -23.36 -5.33
N SER A 92 7.94 -22.76 -6.00
CA SER A 92 9.34 -22.65 -5.53
C SER A 92 9.44 -22.03 -4.14
N PHE A 93 8.79 -20.88 -3.92
CA PHE A 93 8.85 -20.17 -2.64
C PHE A 93 8.27 -21.02 -1.48
N ARG A 94 7.16 -21.72 -1.73
CA ARG A 94 6.56 -22.62 -0.72
C ARG A 94 7.47 -23.78 -0.34
N ILE A 95 8.23 -24.32 -1.30
CA ILE A 95 9.21 -25.39 -1.04
C ILE A 95 10.37 -24.84 -0.22
N GLU A 96 10.93 -23.70 -0.63
CA GLU A 96 12.07 -23.05 0.02
C GLU A 96 11.76 -22.63 1.47
N HIS A 97 10.52 -22.23 1.74
CA HIS A 97 10.07 -21.74 3.06
C HIS A 97 9.09 -22.71 3.77
N ALA A 98 9.13 -24.00 3.42
CA ALA A 98 8.18 -25.00 3.93
C ALA A 98 8.13 -25.08 5.46
N SER A 99 9.27 -24.95 6.14
CA SER A 99 9.35 -24.95 7.61
C SER A 99 8.54 -23.79 8.22
N SER A 100 8.82 -22.55 7.81
CA SER A 100 8.09 -21.36 8.29
C SER A 100 6.60 -21.44 7.98
N ILE A 101 6.22 -21.99 6.82
CA ILE A 101 4.82 -22.14 6.42
C ILE A 101 4.12 -23.23 7.23
N SER A 102 4.80 -24.34 7.51
CA SER A 102 4.20 -25.47 8.26
C SER A 102 3.79 -25.09 9.69
N HIS A 103 4.43 -24.07 10.27
CA HIS A 103 4.08 -23.54 11.57
C HIS A 103 2.94 -22.51 11.54
N LYS A 104 2.46 -22.11 10.36
CA LYS A 104 1.35 -21.17 10.25
C LYS A 104 0.00 -21.85 10.30
N LYS A 105 -0.91 -21.21 11.02
CA LYS A 105 -2.33 -21.53 10.98
C LYS A 105 -2.95 -21.25 9.60
N LEU A 106 -2.58 -20.14 8.96
CA LEU A 106 -3.01 -19.81 7.60
C LEU A 106 -1.89 -19.11 6.81
N PHE A 107 -1.57 -19.66 5.64
CA PHE A 107 -0.85 -18.97 4.57
C PHE A 107 -1.48 -19.27 3.21
N GLN A 108 -2.07 -18.25 2.59
CA GLN A 108 -2.71 -18.34 1.28
C GLN A 108 -2.11 -17.34 0.30
N VAL A 109 -1.91 -17.79 -0.93
CA VAL A 109 -1.59 -16.93 -2.08
C VAL A 109 -2.86 -16.78 -2.90
N LEU A 110 -3.25 -15.54 -3.19
CA LEU A 110 -4.52 -15.20 -3.85
C LEU A 110 -4.25 -14.38 -5.11
N GLU A 111 -4.62 -14.93 -6.27
CA GLU A 111 -4.60 -14.20 -7.54
C GLU A 111 -5.84 -13.30 -7.63
N ALA A 112 -5.67 -11.99 -7.37
CA ALA A 112 -6.76 -11.03 -7.39
C ALA A 112 -6.28 -9.59 -7.57
N ASP A 113 -7.13 -8.76 -8.19
CA ASP A 113 -6.96 -7.30 -8.25
C ASP A 113 -7.34 -6.68 -6.91
N PHE A 114 -6.38 -6.21 -6.12
CA PHE A 114 -6.69 -5.54 -4.84
C PHE A 114 -7.72 -4.43 -4.99
N LEU A 115 -7.71 -3.66 -6.09
CA LEU A 115 -8.66 -2.56 -6.28
C LEU A 115 -10.08 -3.04 -6.58
N LYS A 116 -10.27 -4.22 -7.17
CA LYS A 116 -11.59 -4.77 -7.55
C LYS A 116 -12.10 -5.85 -6.61
N TYR A 117 -11.22 -6.55 -5.91
CA TYR A 117 -11.58 -7.65 -5.03
C TYR A 117 -12.43 -7.17 -3.86
N ASP A 118 -13.49 -7.89 -3.54
CA ASP A 118 -14.31 -7.59 -2.36
C ASP A 118 -13.58 -8.06 -1.10
N LEU A 119 -13.11 -7.09 -0.30
CA LEU A 119 -12.32 -7.38 0.89
C LEU A 119 -13.14 -8.07 1.98
N ASP A 120 -14.48 -8.05 1.91
CA ASP A 120 -15.37 -8.78 2.84
C ASP A 120 -15.27 -10.30 2.73
N ASN A 121 -14.69 -10.80 1.65
CA ASN A 121 -14.35 -12.21 1.49
C ASN A 121 -13.07 -12.62 2.22
N LEU A 122 -12.29 -11.66 2.73
CA LEU A 122 -11.06 -11.94 3.46
C LEU A 122 -11.31 -12.12 4.96
N PHE A 123 -10.62 -13.09 5.55
CA PHE A 123 -10.51 -13.30 7.00
C PHE A 123 -11.86 -13.34 7.75
N GLU A 124 -12.91 -13.89 7.14
CA GLU A 124 -14.24 -14.00 7.76
C GLU A 124 -14.75 -12.67 8.33
N LYS A 125 -14.51 -11.57 7.60
CA LYS A 125 -14.83 -10.18 8.00
C LYS A 125 -14.09 -9.64 9.23
N GLN A 126 -13.14 -10.40 9.81
CA GLN A 126 -12.28 -9.92 10.88
C GLN A 126 -11.37 -8.78 10.42
N GLN A 127 -10.80 -8.06 11.39
CA GLN A 127 -9.82 -7.01 11.13
C GLN A 127 -8.51 -7.60 10.61
N PHE A 128 -7.86 -6.88 9.70
CA PHE A 128 -6.58 -7.27 9.12
C PHE A 128 -5.71 -6.04 8.83
N ALA A 129 -4.41 -6.16 9.05
CA ALA A 129 -3.47 -5.14 8.61
C ALA A 129 -3.13 -5.31 7.12
N ILE A 130 -2.83 -4.20 6.46
CA ILE A 130 -2.35 -4.19 5.08
C ILE A 130 -0.85 -3.91 5.09
N THR A 131 -0.08 -4.68 4.33
CA THR A 131 1.34 -4.41 4.10
C THR A 131 1.75 -4.65 2.65
N GLY A 132 2.92 -4.17 2.26
CA GLY A 132 3.44 -4.41 0.92
C GLY A 132 4.53 -3.45 0.47
N ASN A 133 5.25 -3.89 -0.57
CA ASN A 133 5.97 -3.00 -1.47
C ASN A 133 4.99 -2.59 -2.59
N PHE A 134 4.18 -1.58 -2.34
CA PHE A 134 3.01 -1.31 -3.17
C PHE A 134 3.38 -0.90 -4.60
N PRO A 135 2.65 -1.38 -5.63
CA PRO A 135 2.85 -0.92 -6.99
C PRO A 135 2.55 0.58 -7.13
N TYR A 136 3.46 1.31 -7.77
CA TYR A 136 3.41 2.78 -7.82
C TYR A 136 2.24 3.34 -8.61
N ASN A 137 1.72 2.58 -9.57
CA ASN A 137 0.60 2.99 -10.42
C ASN A 137 -0.75 3.00 -9.68
N ILE A 138 -0.87 2.30 -8.55
CA ILE A 138 -2.12 2.18 -7.79
C ILE A 138 -2.04 2.74 -6.35
N SER A 139 -0.94 3.44 -6.02
CA SER A 139 -0.65 3.88 -4.64
C SER A 139 -1.77 4.70 -4.00
N SER A 140 -2.34 5.69 -4.70
CA SER A 140 -3.43 6.50 -4.15
C SER A 140 -4.72 5.71 -4.00
N GLN A 141 -4.98 4.80 -4.94
CA GLN A 141 -6.17 3.95 -4.96
C GLN A 141 -6.15 2.94 -3.81
N ILE A 142 -4.97 2.44 -3.42
CA ILE A 142 -4.80 1.61 -2.22
C ILE A 142 -5.27 2.36 -0.98
N ILE A 143 -4.81 3.60 -0.78
CA ILE A 143 -5.22 4.43 0.36
C ILE A 143 -6.72 4.71 0.34
N PHE A 144 -7.30 5.06 -0.82
CA PHE A 144 -8.74 5.28 -0.89
C PHE A 144 -9.55 4.02 -0.59
N LYS A 145 -9.13 2.85 -1.08
CA LYS A 145 -9.81 1.58 -0.78
C LYS A 145 -9.66 1.16 0.69
N MET A 146 -8.49 1.41 1.29
CA MET A 146 -8.30 1.25 2.73
C MET A 146 -9.26 2.15 3.51
N LEU A 147 -9.41 3.42 3.12
CA LEU A 147 -10.33 4.35 3.78
C LEU A 147 -11.79 3.90 3.71
N THR A 148 -12.24 3.30 2.60
CA THR A 148 -13.61 2.75 2.52
C THR A 148 -13.80 1.52 3.40
N HIS A 149 -12.71 0.83 3.79
CA HIS A 149 -12.73 -0.34 4.68
C HIS A 149 -12.09 -0.02 6.04
N LYS A 150 -12.07 1.25 6.44
CA LYS A 150 -11.34 1.70 7.65
C LYS A 150 -11.74 0.93 8.90
N GLU A 151 -13.00 0.51 9.03
CA GLU A 151 -13.49 -0.29 10.17
C GLU A 151 -12.85 -1.68 10.29
N ARG A 152 -12.25 -2.19 9.20
CA ARG A 152 -11.59 -3.49 9.16
C ARG A 152 -10.07 -3.40 9.09
N VAL A 153 -9.51 -2.24 8.78
CA VAL A 153 -8.06 -2.04 8.64
C VAL A 153 -7.54 -1.21 9.81
N PRO A 154 -7.12 -1.83 10.94
CA PRO A 154 -6.56 -1.08 12.05
C PRO A 154 -5.17 -0.51 11.75
N GLU A 155 -4.45 -1.10 10.79
CA GLU A 155 -3.08 -0.72 10.46
C GLU A 155 -2.80 -0.93 8.97
N LEU A 156 -2.08 0.02 8.37
CA LEU A 156 -1.41 -0.14 7.09
C LEU A 156 0.05 0.26 7.26
N THR A 157 0.96 -0.62 6.88
CA THR A 157 2.37 -0.26 6.71
C THR A 157 2.82 -0.55 5.29
N GLY A 158 3.89 0.07 4.83
CA GLY A 158 4.48 -0.33 3.57
C GLY A 158 5.08 0.81 2.80
N MET A 159 5.51 0.46 1.60
CA MET A 159 6.35 1.33 0.80
C MET A 159 5.58 1.92 -0.37
N PHE A 160 5.72 3.24 -0.53
CA PHE A 160 5.21 4.00 -1.66
C PHE A 160 6.35 4.77 -2.32
N GLN A 161 6.10 5.38 -3.49
CA GLN A 161 6.99 6.43 -3.98
C GLN A 161 7.13 7.53 -2.92
N LYS A 162 8.35 8.07 -2.75
CA LYS A 162 8.65 9.03 -1.68
C LYS A 162 7.70 10.22 -1.68
N GLU A 163 7.37 10.76 -2.85
CA GLU A 163 6.42 11.87 -2.96
C GLU A 163 5.03 11.50 -2.43
N VAL A 164 4.54 10.30 -2.73
CA VAL A 164 3.22 9.83 -2.26
C VAL A 164 3.26 9.58 -0.75
N ALA A 165 4.29 8.90 -0.25
CA ALA A 165 4.52 8.69 1.18
C ALA A 165 4.56 10.02 1.96
N GLN A 166 5.29 11.00 1.44
CA GLN A 166 5.34 12.37 1.99
C GLN A 166 3.95 12.98 1.98
N ARG A 167 3.26 13.04 0.83
CA ARG A 167 1.90 13.59 0.74
C ARG A 167 0.96 12.97 1.77
N ILE A 168 1.02 11.67 2.03
CA ILE A 168 0.16 11.02 3.03
C ILE A 168 0.46 11.51 4.46
N CYS A 169 1.74 11.62 4.82
CA CYS A 169 2.17 11.93 6.19
C CYS A 169 2.37 13.44 6.47
N GLU A 170 2.31 14.27 5.43
CA GLU A 170 2.63 15.69 5.51
C GLU A 170 1.61 16.48 6.35
N LYS A 171 2.08 17.51 7.07
CA LYS A 171 1.21 18.42 7.84
C LYS A 171 0.70 19.58 6.98
N SER A 172 -0.38 20.22 7.43
CA SER A 172 -0.95 21.41 6.77
C SER A 172 0.07 22.56 6.66
N GLY A 173 -0.07 23.39 5.63
CA GLY A 173 0.79 24.56 5.39
C GLY A 173 1.95 24.30 4.43
N THR A 174 2.11 23.07 3.92
CA THR A 174 3.21 22.69 3.04
C THR A 174 2.74 22.46 1.59
N LYS A 175 3.70 22.37 0.66
CA LYS A 175 3.42 22.07 -0.74
C LYS A 175 2.94 20.63 -0.99
N ALA A 176 3.42 19.67 -0.19
CA ALA A 176 3.03 18.27 -0.32
C ALA A 176 1.67 17.95 0.34
N TYR A 177 1.20 18.79 1.27
CA TYR A 177 -0.12 18.61 1.89
C TYR A 177 -1.25 18.63 0.86
N GLY A 178 -2.19 17.69 0.88
CA GLY A 178 -3.24 17.58 -0.12
C GLY A 178 -4.38 16.65 0.26
N ILE A 179 -5.11 16.16 -0.76
CA ILE A 179 -6.27 15.29 -0.59
C ILE A 179 -5.92 14.05 0.23
N LEU A 180 -4.82 13.38 -0.09
CA LEU A 180 -4.39 12.18 0.65
C LEU A 180 -4.05 12.49 2.11
N SER A 181 -3.41 13.63 2.38
CA SER A 181 -3.09 14.05 3.75
C SER A 181 -4.36 14.21 4.57
N VAL A 182 -5.29 15.04 4.10
CA VAL A 182 -6.52 15.36 4.85
C VAL A 182 -7.38 14.12 5.05
N LEU A 183 -7.65 13.37 3.98
CA LEU A 183 -8.56 12.22 4.06
C LEU A 183 -7.95 11.06 4.86
N THR A 184 -6.65 10.83 4.75
CA THR A 184 -6.00 9.77 5.54
C THR A 184 -5.92 10.15 7.01
N GLN A 185 -5.45 11.36 7.30
CA GLN A 185 -5.23 11.84 8.67
C GLN A 185 -6.53 12.15 9.42
N ALA A 186 -7.68 12.19 8.74
CA ALA A 186 -8.99 12.20 9.38
C ALA A 186 -9.24 10.94 10.21
N PHE A 187 -8.76 9.78 9.75
CA PHE A 187 -9.08 8.48 10.35
C PHE A 187 -7.86 7.70 10.86
N TYR A 188 -6.65 8.08 10.45
CA TYR A 188 -5.41 7.41 10.83
C TYR A 188 -4.38 8.40 11.35
N ASP A 189 -3.55 7.96 12.29
CA ASP A 189 -2.28 8.60 12.62
C ASP A 189 -1.24 8.13 11.61
N ALA A 190 -0.66 9.10 10.87
CA ALA A 190 0.28 8.83 9.78
C ALA A 190 1.71 9.16 10.19
N GLU A 191 2.61 8.18 10.05
CA GLU A 191 4.02 8.26 10.40
C GLU A 191 4.88 7.91 9.18
N TYR A 192 5.84 8.79 8.84
CA TYR A 192 6.87 8.50 7.85
C TYR A 192 8.05 7.85 8.56
N LEU A 193 8.32 6.58 8.25
CA LEU A 193 9.31 5.79 8.98
C LEU A 193 10.73 6.02 8.45
N PHE A 194 10.95 5.77 7.15
CA PHE A 194 12.26 5.94 6.53
C PHE A 194 12.18 6.02 4.99
N THR A 195 13.24 6.53 4.37
CA THR A 195 13.41 6.59 2.92
C THR A 195 14.23 5.40 2.43
N VAL A 196 13.86 4.84 1.28
CA VAL A 196 14.57 3.73 0.62
C VAL A 196 15.09 4.20 -0.75
N PRO A 197 16.40 4.08 -1.03
CA PRO A 197 16.99 4.56 -2.28
C PRO A 197 16.70 3.61 -3.46
N PRO A 198 16.80 4.06 -4.73
CA PRO A 198 16.43 3.25 -5.89
C PRO A 198 17.33 2.04 -6.19
N ASP A 199 18.57 2.07 -5.72
CA ASP A 199 19.60 1.07 -6.02
C ASP A 199 19.34 -0.28 -5.35
N VAL A 200 18.47 -0.33 -4.34
CA VAL A 200 18.03 -1.57 -3.67
C VAL A 200 16.94 -2.33 -4.45
N PHE A 201 16.57 -1.89 -5.65
CA PHE A 201 15.58 -2.54 -6.50
C PHE A 201 16.17 -3.09 -7.81
N ASN A 202 15.42 -3.98 -8.45
CA ASN A 202 15.67 -4.46 -9.80
C ASN A 202 14.37 -4.59 -10.62
N PRO A 203 14.21 -3.84 -11.73
CA PRO A 203 15.04 -2.70 -12.13
C PRO A 203 14.90 -1.53 -11.12
N PRO A 204 15.90 -0.63 -11.01
CA PRO A 204 15.79 0.52 -10.12
C PRO A 204 14.68 1.49 -10.57
N PRO A 205 13.86 2.01 -9.65
CA PRO A 205 12.93 3.10 -9.97
C PRO A 205 13.69 4.41 -10.25
N LYS A 206 12.97 5.41 -10.79
CA LYS A 206 13.56 6.73 -11.09
C LYS A 206 13.58 7.67 -9.89
N VAL A 207 12.90 7.31 -8.82
CA VAL A 207 12.67 8.13 -7.64
C VAL A 207 12.86 7.28 -6.39
N ASP A 208 13.22 7.91 -5.29
CA ASP A 208 13.24 7.28 -3.98
C ASP A 208 11.84 6.73 -3.60
N SER A 209 11.85 5.78 -2.67
CA SER A 209 10.66 5.30 -1.98
C SER A 209 10.60 5.81 -0.53
N GLY A 210 9.40 5.82 0.04
CA GLY A 210 9.18 6.10 1.46
C GLY A 210 8.33 5.01 2.08
N VAL A 211 8.76 4.54 3.25
CA VAL A 211 8.02 3.59 4.07
C VAL A 211 7.22 4.36 5.10
N ILE A 212 5.92 4.07 5.20
CA ILE A 212 5.01 4.74 6.13
C ILE A 212 4.29 3.72 7.02
N ARG A 213 3.77 4.20 8.13
CA ARG A 213 2.82 3.50 8.99
C ARG A 213 1.58 4.38 9.18
N LEU A 214 0.42 3.75 9.06
CA LEU A 214 -0.89 4.32 9.33
C LEU A 214 -1.53 3.48 10.42
N ILE A 215 -1.77 4.06 11.59
CA ILE A 215 -2.52 3.42 12.68
C ILE A 215 -3.89 4.06 12.77
N ARG A 216 -4.95 3.26 12.74
CA ARG A 216 -6.31 3.77 12.79
C ARG A 216 -6.55 4.44 14.14
N LYS A 217 -7.13 5.63 14.10
CA LYS A 217 -7.56 6.35 15.32
C LYS A 217 -8.65 5.56 16.04
N LYS A 218 -8.77 5.79 17.34
CA LYS A 218 -9.82 5.17 18.16
C LYS A 218 -11.21 5.63 17.72
N GLU A 219 -11.36 6.92 17.45
CA GLU A 219 -12.58 7.50 16.91
C GLU A 219 -12.46 7.56 15.38
N THR A 220 -13.32 6.83 14.69
CA THR A 220 -13.36 6.76 13.22
C THR A 220 -14.59 7.46 12.65
N SER A 221 -15.53 7.89 13.48
CA SER A 221 -16.66 8.71 13.05
C SER A 221 -16.28 10.18 12.97
N LEU A 222 -16.82 10.89 11.97
CA LEU A 222 -16.73 12.33 11.89
C LEU A 222 -18.05 12.94 12.38
N PRO A 223 -18.02 14.16 12.97
CA PRO A 223 -19.24 14.85 13.39
C PRO A 223 -20.10 15.33 12.21
N CYS A 224 -19.60 15.22 10.97
CA CYS A 224 -20.29 15.53 9.73
C CYS A 224 -20.36 14.29 8.82
N SER A 225 -21.22 14.32 7.80
CA SER A 225 -21.28 13.32 6.72
C SER A 225 -19.92 13.10 6.09
N GLU A 226 -19.40 11.87 6.20
CA GLU A 226 -18.16 11.47 5.56
C GLU A 226 -18.22 11.68 4.03
N LYS A 227 -19.39 11.42 3.41
CA LYS A 227 -19.57 11.63 1.97
C LYS A 227 -19.39 13.10 1.61
N LEU A 228 -19.96 14.02 2.41
CA LEU A 228 -19.78 15.44 2.17
C LEU A 228 -18.34 15.87 2.44
N PHE A 229 -17.74 15.42 3.54
CA PHE A 229 -16.34 15.70 3.88
C PHE A 229 -15.40 15.34 2.73
N PHE A 230 -15.53 14.14 2.16
CA PHE A 230 -14.75 13.72 0.99
C PHE A 230 -14.98 14.64 -0.21
N THR A 231 -16.23 15.06 -0.44
CA THR A 231 -16.60 15.94 -1.55
C THR A 231 -16.02 17.33 -1.38
N VAL A 232 -16.08 17.90 -0.17
CA VAL A 232 -15.54 19.22 0.18
C VAL A 232 -14.03 19.24 0.02
N VAL A 233 -13.32 18.25 0.59
CA VAL A 233 -11.86 18.16 0.48
C VAL A 233 -11.42 18.02 -0.98
N LYS A 234 -12.05 17.11 -1.75
CA LYS A 234 -11.71 16.94 -3.18
C LYS A 234 -11.99 18.21 -3.99
N THR A 235 -13.13 18.86 -3.76
CA THR A 235 -13.50 20.10 -4.48
C THR A 235 -12.54 21.24 -4.14
N ALA A 236 -12.19 21.40 -2.86
CA ALA A 236 -11.24 22.42 -2.41
C ALA A 236 -9.88 22.26 -3.12
N PHE A 237 -9.28 21.06 -3.05
CA PHE A 237 -7.97 20.80 -3.65
C PHE A 237 -7.99 20.71 -5.18
N GLY A 238 -9.14 20.44 -5.81
CA GLY A 238 -9.30 20.49 -7.27
C GLY A 238 -8.95 21.87 -7.86
N GLN A 239 -9.05 22.92 -7.05
CA GLN A 239 -8.62 24.28 -7.39
C GLN A 239 -7.56 24.82 -6.41
N ARG A 240 -6.52 24.02 -6.10
CA ARG A 240 -5.50 24.32 -5.07
C ARG A 240 -4.98 25.77 -5.02
N ARG A 241 -4.79 26.42 -6.16
CA ARG A 241 -4.26 27.81 -6.23
C ARG A 241 -5.29 28.90 -5.89
N LYS A 242 -6.57 28.54 -5.73
CA LYS A 242 -7.69 29.43 -5.43
C LYS A 242 -8.02 29.38 -3.93
N THR A 243 -8.60 30.45 -3.43
CA THR A 243 -9.15 30.48 -2.06
C THR A 243 -10.38 29.58 -1.96
N LEU A 244 -10.73 29.14 -0.74
CA LEU A 244 -11.89 28.29 -0.49
C LEU A 244 -13.20 28.92 -0.99
N ARG A 245 -13.36 30.25 -0.87
CA ARG A 245 -14.48 31.00 -1.46
C ARG A 245 -14.66 30.70 -2.96
N ASN A 246 -13.57 30.54 -3.69
CA ASN A 246 -13.59 30.28 -5.11
C ASN A 246 -13.69 28.79 -5.43
N SER A 247 -12.98 27.96 -4.68
CA SER A 247 -12.98 26.51 -4.89
C SER A 247 -14.34 25.88 -4.58
N LEU A 248 -15.06 26.39 -3.58
CA LEU A 248 -16.33 25.83 -3.09
C LEU A 248 -17.58 26.53 -3.63
N LYS A 249 -17.48 27.27 -4.74
CA LYS A 249 -18.62 27.97 -5.35
C LYS A 249 -19.80 27.06 -5.71
N SER A 250 -19.54 25.78 -6.00
CA SER A 250 -20.56 24.79 -6.34
C SER A 250 -21.49 24.43 -5.18
N PHE A 251 -21.14 24.79 -3.95
CA PHE A 251 -21.93 24.51 -2.77
C PHE A 251 -22.97 25.60 -2.44
N SER A 252 -23.20 26.58 -3.33
CA SER A 252 -24.29 27.58 -3.20
C SER A 252 -24.36 28.35 -1.87
N LEU A 253 -23.20 28.58 -1.25
CA LEU A 253 -23.07 29.29 0.03
C LEU A 253 -23.80 30.63 0.07
N ASN A 254 -24.48 30.92 1.18
CA ASN A 254 -25.02 32.25 1.48
C ASN A 254 -23.91 33.29 1.76
N ASP A 255 -24.25 34.58 1.76
CA ASP A 255 -23.24 35.65 1.88
C ASP A 255 -22.60 35.73 3.27
N GLU A 256 -23.34 35.36 4.32
CA GLU A 256 -22.80 35.24 5.68
C GLU A 256 -21.66 34.23 5.74
N LYS A 257 -21.85 33.00 5.25
CA LYS A 257 -20.82 31.96 5.22
C LYS A 257 -19.65 32.34 4.32
N LYS A 258 -19.89 33.00 3.18
CA LYS A 258 -18.81 33.51 2.31
C LYS A 258 -17.92 34.54 2.99
N SER A 259 -18.45 35.28 3.97
CA SER A 259 -17.74 36.33 4.69
C SER A 259 -16.76 35.79 5.74
N LEU A 260 -16.90 34.52 6.16
CA LEU A 260 -16.02 33.89 7.14
C LEU A 260 -14.55 33.90 6.71
N ASP A 261 -13.65 34.21 7.64
CA ASP A 261 -12.20 34.31 7.37
C ASP A 261 -11.60 33.02 6.81
N ILE A 262 -12.14 31.86 7.21
CA ILE A 262 -11.72 30.56 6.66
C ILE A 262 -11.88 30.52 5.13
N MET A 263 -12.87 31.21 4.56
CA MET A 263 -13.12 31.24 3.12
C MET A 263 -12.06 31.99 2.32
N ASN A 264 -11.27 32.85 2.99
CA ASN A 264 -10.15 33.58 2.37
C ASN A 264 -8.86 32.74 2.31
N LYS A 265 -8.80 31.61 3.02
CA LYS A 265 -7.65 30.69 3.01
C LYS A 265 -7.64 29.83 1.75
N ARG A 266 -6.47 29.30 1.40
CA ARG A 266 -6.30 28.22 0.42
C ARG A 266 -6.43 26.84 1.08
N PRO A 267 -6.80 25.79 0.33
CA PRO A 267 -6.98 24.45 0.86
C PRO A 267 -5.76 23.93 1.64
N GLU A 268 -4.54 24.20 1.17
CA GLU A 268 -3.32 23.72 1.83
C GLU A 268 -3.06 24.38 3.19
N GLN A 269 -3.75 25.48 3.51
CA GLN A 269 -3.60 26.19 4.79
C GLN A 269 -4.55 25.68 5.87
N LEU A 270 -5.48 24.78 5.53
CA LEU A 270 -6.39 24.17 6.50
C LEU A 270 -5.79 22.87 7.02
N ASN A 271 -5.93 22.65 8.33
CA ASN A 271 -5.71 21.33 8.92
C ASN A 271 -6.98 20.46 8.81
N VAL A 272 -6.86 19.19 9.23
CA VAL A 272 -7.98 18.23 9.19
C VAL A 272 -9.21 18.73 9.95
N GLN A 273 -9.01 19.25 11.17
CA GLN A 273 -10.09 19.76 12.02
C GLN A 273 -10.84 20.92 11.37
N GLN A 274 -10.11 21.84 10.73
CA GLN A 274 -10.71 22.96 9.98
C GLN A 274 -11.50 22.49 8.75
N PHE A 275 -11.10 21.39 8.10
CA PHE A 275 -11.91 20.79 7.04
C PHE A 275 -13.19 20.14 7.58
N ILE A 276 -13.15 19.54 8.78
CA ILE A 276 -14.35 18.99 9.45
C ILE A 276 -15.31 20.14 9.79
N GLU A 277 -14.82 21.21 10.42
CA GLU A 277 -15.60 22.41 10.74
C GLU A 277 -16.20 23.05 9.49
N LEU A 278 -15.42 23.18 8.42
CA LEU A 278 -15.90 23.68 7.14
C LEU A 278 -16.99 22.80 6.53
N THR A 279 -16.89 21.47 6.71
CA THR A 279 -17.91 20.54 6.24
C THR A 279 -19.20 20.67 7.05
N LEU A 280 -19.12 20.79 8.37
CA LEU A 280 -20.27 21.04 9.23
C LEU A 280 -21.02 22.33 8.85
N LEU A 281 -20.29 23.39 8.54
CA LEU A 281 -20.88 24.64 8.06
C LEU A 281 -21.64 24.47 6.73
N LEU A 282 -21.21 23.54 5.89
CA LEU A 282 -21.81 23.23 4.60
C LEU A 282 -22.99 22.25 4.70
N GLU A 283 -23.11 21.48 5.79
CA GLU A 283 -24.26 20.58 6.00
C GLU A 283 -25.54 21.29 6.46
N GLN A 284 -25.38 22.42 7.13
CA GLN A 284 -26.49 23.21 7.68
C GLN A 284 -27.16 24.07 6.60
N GLU A 285 -27.28 23.53 5.38
CA GLU A 285 -27.81 24.16 4.16
C GLU A 285 -28.71 23.18 3.43
#